data_AF-A0A536E7K5-F1
#
_entry.id   AF-A0A536E7K5-F1
#
_cell.length_a   1.000
_cell.length_b   1.000
_cell.length_c   1.000
_cell.angle_alpha   90.00
_cell.angle_beta   90.00
_cell.angle_gamma   90.00
#
_symmetry.space_group_name_H-M   'P 1'
#
loop_
_entity.id
_entity.type
_entity.pdbx_description
1 polymer ?
#
loop_
_entity_poly.entity_id
_entity_poly.type
_entity_poly.pdbx_seq_one_letter_code
_entity_poly.pdbx_strand_id
1 'polypeptide(L)' 'MGTVAGQRHQSKAVPNNLPLHLTTFVGREADLRSLKSLVRNARIVTLTGTGGAGKSRLAAELAGATRDAWPDGVWW' A
#
# COMPACT_ATOMS: atom_id res chain seq x y z
N MET A 1 31.24 -12.19 30.29
CA MET A 1 31.61 -11.66 28.95
C MET A 1 30.85 -12.49 27.92
N GLY A 2 29.74 -11.98 27.39
CA GLY A 2 28.82 -12.77 26.55
C GLY A 2 27.54 -12.02 26.18
N THR A 3 27.69 -11.09 25.24
CA THR A 3 26.75 -10.59 24.23
C THR A 3 25.27 -10.40 24.61
N VAL A 4 24.90 -9.13 24.78
CA VAL A 4 23.52 -8.62 24.71
C VAL A 4 22.98 -8.93 23.30
N ALA A 5 22.06 -9.88 23.19
CA ALA A 5 21.33 -10.14 21.96
C ALA A 5 20.55 -8.87 21.60
N GLY A 6 20.95 -8.23 20.50
CA GLY A 6 20.38 -6.97 20.04
C GLY A 6 18.86 -7.04 19.97
N GLN A 7 18.20 -6.16 20.72
CA GLN A 7 16.81 -5.83 20.51
C GLN A 7 16.68 -5.36 19.06
N ARG A 8 16.19 -6.25 18.19
CA ARG A 8 15.61 -5.84 16.91
C ARG A 8 14.52 -4.86 17.29
N HIS A 9 14.75 -3.59 16.97
CA HIS A 9 13.75 -2.54 17.00
C HIS A 9 12.60 -3.07 16.14
N GLN A 10 11.60 -3.70 16.74
CA GLN A 10 10.36 -4.05 16.07
C GLN A 10 9.75 -2.70 15.74
N SER A 11 10.07 -2.18 14.56
CA SER A 11 9.36 -1.03 14.01
C SER A 11 7.91 -1.43 14.02
N LYS A 12 7.13 -0.75 14.88
CA LYS A 12 5.69 -0.97 14.99
C LYS A 12 5.12 -0.85 13.58
N ALA A 13 4.79 -1.98 12.96
CA ALA A 13 4.33 -2.00 11.59
C ALA A 13 3.03 -1.19 11.51
N VAL A 14 2.93 -0.31 10.52
CA VAL A 14 1.70 0.46 10.27
C VAL A 14 0.54 -0.54 10.09
N PRO A 15 -0.53 -0.47 10.90
CA PRO A 15 -1.64 -1.43 10.84
C PRO A 15 -2.24 -1.53 9.42
N ASN A 16 -2.50 -2.76 8.96
CA ASN A 16 -3.25 -2.98 7.72
C ASN A 16 -3.95 -4.33 7.64
N ASN A 17 -4.88 -4.46 6.68
CA ASN A 17 -5.53 -5.71 6.27
C ASN A 17 -5.51 -5.89 4.74
N LEU A 18 -4.41 -5.50 4.09
CA LEU A 18 -4.33 -5.53 2.63
C LEU A 18 -4.30 -6.97 2.10
N PRO A 19 -4.98 -7.26 0.98
CA PRO A 19 -4.90 -8.57 0.34
C PRO A 19 -3.46 -8.95 0.01
N LEU A 20 -3.06 -10.17 0.34
CA LEU A 20 -1.77 -10.70 -0.06
C LEU A 20 -1.83 -11.11 -1.54
N HIS A 21 -0.91 -10.59 -2.34
CA HIS A 21 -0.77 -10.95 -3.74
C HIS A 21 0.53 -11.73 -3.95
N LEU A 22 0.42 -12.98 -4.41
CA LEU A 22 1.55 -13.89 -4.60
C LEU A 22 2.31 -13.68 -5.91
N THR A 23 1.72 -12.95 -6.86
CA THR A 23 2.35 -12.62 -8.13
C THR A 23 2.89 -11.19 -8.07
N THR A 24 3.84 -10.87 -8.95
CA THR A 24 4.38 -9.52 -9.08
C THR A 24 3.36 -8.59 -9.75
N PHE A 25 3.32 -7.33 -9.32
CA PHE A 25 2.59 -6.27 -10.01
C PHE A 25 3.46 -5.67 -11.11
N VAL A 26 2.96 -5.70 -12.34
CA VAL A 26 3.74 -5.32 -13.54
C VAL A 26 2.98 -4.28 -14.33
N GLY A 27 3.69 -3.21 -14.72
CA GLY A 27 3.11 -2.08 -15.41
C GLY A 27 2.28 -1.21 -14.47
N ARG A 28 1.65 -0.16 -15.03
CA ARG A 28 0.76 0.78 -14.29
C ARG A 28 1.49 1.68 -13.30
N GLU A 29 2.81 1.85 -13.43
CA GLU A 29 3.60 2.74 -12.57
C GLU A 29 3.15 4.20 -12.73
N ALA A 30 2.75 4.60 -13.94
CA ALA A 30 2.18 5.92 -14.19
C ALA A 30 0.85 6.11 -13.45
N ASP A 31 -0.06 5.14 -13.53
CA ASP A 31 -1.35 5.17 -12.84
C ASP A 31 -1.16 5.23 -11.33
N LEU A 32 -0.22 4.43 -10.79
CA LEU A 32 0.09 4.40 -9.37
C LEU A 32 0.70 5.74 -8.88
N ARG A 33 1.55 6.39 -9.69
CA ARG A 33 2.05 7.75 -9.39
C ARG A 33 0.92 8.78 -9.37
N SER A 34 0.04 8.76 -10.36
CA SER A 34 -1.13 9.65 -10.42
C SER A 34 -2.04 9.44 -9.21
N LEU A 35 -2.32 8.19 -8.86
CA LEU A 35 -3.16 7.85 -7.72
C LEU A 35 -2.55 8.27 -6.37
N LYS A 36 -1.23 8.11 -6.18
CA LYS A 36 -0.54 8.62 -4.99
C LYS A 36 -0.73 10.12 -4.79
N SER A 37 -0.74 10.88 -5.88
CA SER A 37 -1.06 12.32 -5.82
C SER A 37 -2.53 12.55 -5.50
N LEU A 38 -3.45 11.85 -6.18
CA LEU A 38 -4.89 12.03 -5.99
C LEU A 38 -5.33 11.73 -4.55
N VAL A 39 -4.89 10.62 -3.95
CA VAL A 39 -5.30 10.26 -2.57
C VAL A 39 -4.74 11.20 -1.50
N ARG A 40 -3.70 11.98 -1.81
CA ARG A 40 -3.19 13.03 -0.91
C ARG A 40 -3.99 14.31 -1.00
N ASN A 41 -4.62 14.57 -2.15
CA ASN A 41 -5.28 15.83 -2.46
C ASN A 41 -6.81 15.73 -2.46
N ALA A 42 -7.37 14.53 -2.46
CA ALA A 42 -8.80 14.28 -2.49
C ALA A 42 -9.23 13.34 -1.36
N ARG A 43 -10.39 13.64 -0.75
CA ARG A 43 -10.99 12.81 0.30
C ARG A 43 -11.55 11.48 -0.25
N ILE A 44 -12.01 11.48 -1.50
CA ILE A 44 -12.58 10.31 -2.17
C ILE A 44 -11.96 10.21 -3.56
N VAL A 45 -11.48 9.02 -3.90
CA VAL A 45 -10.97 8.68 -5.23
C VAL A 45 -11.71 7.44 -5.72
N THR A 46 -12.23 7.49 -6.94
CA THR A 46 -12.97 6.37 -7.54
C THR A 46 -12.18 5.79 -8.71
N LEU A 47 -11.90 4.48 -8.66
CA LEU A 47 -11.33 3.74 -9.78
C LEU A 47 -12.44 3.12 -10.62
N THR A 48 -12.58 3.58 -11.86
CA THR A 48 -13.58 3.07 -12.81
C THR A 48 -12.89 2.32 -13.96
N GLY A 49 -13.64 1.48 -14.67
CA GLY A 49 -13.14 0.69 -15.79
C GLY A 49 -13.79 -0.69 -15.87
N THR A 50 -13.55 -1.39 -16.97
CA THR A 50 -14.17 -2.68 -17.29
C THR A 50 -13.87 -3.78 -16.25
N GLY A 51 -14.67 -4.84 -16.26
CA GLY A 51 -14.40 -6.05 -15.49
C GLY A 51 -13.03 -6.63 -15.86
N GLY A 52 -12.28 -7.12 -14.87
CA GLY A 52 -10.96 -7.71 -15.09
C GLY A 52 -9.81 -6.71 -15.36
N ALA A 53 -10.07 -5.40 -15.43
CA ALA A 53 -9.02 -4.39 -15.71
C ALA A 53 -7.95 -4.20 -14.60
N GLY A 54 -8.04 -4.96 -13.50
CA GLY A 54 -7.04 -4.91 -12.41
C GLY A 54 -7.21 -3.75 -11.41
N LYS A 55 -8.36 -3.07 -11.38
CA LYS A 55 -8.61 -1.92 -10.47
C LYS A 55 -8.40 -2.26 -8.99
N SER A 56 -8.92 -3.40 -8.54
CA SER A 56 -8.76 -3.85 -7.15
C SER A 56 -7.30 -4.10 -6.81
N ARG A 57 -6.55 -4.68 -7.75
CA ARG A 57 -5.12 -4.87 -7.58
C ARG A 57 -4.38 -3.54 -7.53
N LEU A 58 -4.67 -2.61 -8.44
CA LEU A 58 -4.09 -1.26 -8.44
C LEU A 58 -4.37 -0.52 -7.12
N ALA A 59 -5.57 -0.67 -6.54
CA ALA A 59 -5.92 -0.08 -5.24
C ALA A 59 -5.14 -0.71 -4.08
N ALA A 60 -4.98 -2.03 -4.05
CA ALA A 60 -4.17 -2.72 -3.03
C ALA A 60 -2.68 -2.31 -3.13
N GLU A 61 -2.14 -2.21 -4.34
CA GLU A 61 -0.76 -1.76 -4.60
C GLU A 61 -0.57 -0.29 -4.18
N LEU A 62 -1.54 0.58 -4.48
CA LEU A 62 -1.54 1.96 -4.00
C LEU A 62 -1.52 2.02 -2.46
N ALA A 63 -2.44 1.30 -1.80
CA ALA A 63 -2.53 1.28 -0.35
C ALA A 63 -1.23 0.79 0.29
N GLY A 64 -0.62 -0.27 -0.26
CA GLY A 64 0.69 -0.78 0.14
C GLY A 64 1.80 0.25 -0.05
N ALA A 65 1.80 0.95 -1.18
CA ALA A 65 2.82 1.93 -1.53
C ALA A 65 2.66 3.29 -0.82
N THR A 66 1.56 3.51 -0.09
CA THR A 66 1.33 4.73 0.69
C THR A 66 1.28 4.49 2.20
N ARG A 67 1.47 3.26 2.70
CA ARG A 67 1.33 2.93 4.13
C ARG A 67 2.04 3.90 5.07
N ASP A 68 3.28 4.26 4.75
CA ASP A 68 4.09 5.14 5.59
C ASP A 68 3.58 6.59 5.64
N ALA A 69 2.73 6.99 4.69
CA ALA A 69 2.09 8.30 4.68
C ALA A 69 0.81 8.35 5.54
N TRP A 70 0.30 7.20 6.02
CA TRP A 70 -0.93 7.08 6.79
C TRP A 70 -0.63 6.35 8.11
N PRO A 71 -0.22 7.06 9.18
CA PRO A 71 0.21 6.45 10.44
C PRO A 71 -0.92 5.67 11.14
N ASP A 72 -2.17 6.02 10.87
CA ASP A 72 -3.37 5.34 11.40
C ASP A 72 -3.68 4.02 10.68
N GLY A 73 -2.97 3.71 9.59
CA GLY A 73 -3.10 2.47 8.85
C GLY A 73 -3.87 2.59 7.54
N VAL A 74 -3.95 1.45 6.84
CA VAL A 74 -4.71 1.30 5.58
C VAL A 74 -5.55 0.03 5.64
N TRP A 75 -6.79 0.10 5.15
CA TRP A 75 -7.79 -0.95 5.35
C TRP A 75 -8.48 -1.32 4.03
N TRP A 76 -8.89 -2.59 3.90
CA TRP A 76 -9.52 -3.19 2.71
C TRP A 76 -10.82 -3.89 3.09
#